data_AF-A0A3D4LTF0-F1
#
_entry.id   AF-A0A3D4LTF0-F1
#
_cell.length_a   1.000
_cell.length_b   1.000
_cell.length_c   1.000
_cell.angle_alpha   90.00
_cell.angle_beta   90.00
_cell.angle_gamma   90.00
#
_symmetry.space_group_name_H-M   'P 1'
#
loop_
_entity.id
_entity.type
_entity.pdbx_description
1 polymer ?
#
loop_
_entity_poly.entity_id
_entity_poly.type
_entity_poly.pdbx_seq_one_letter_code
_entity_poly.pdbx_strand_id
1 'polypeptide(L)'
;MKEILIETGSCLVAAMLLMIWHEVIRLIVYACCQRSVHCFRTTPWKVWRYIDPIGLILSLTSCVPISKPYFYRVRDPITNRRLGVAGLVSLLMVFAGSILVLRFGYGGVKGLDHLVIHHWWQSIAPIFVQYLAMLSFGMFVANLFPVSTFDMGLLIAGTSPTGYLGMLKVDGTVKLIFVLVLLFDLIHYGASRLILLLL
;
A
#
# COMPACT_ATOMS: atom_id res chain seq x y z
N MET A 1 -12.10 -17.26 18.93
CA MET A 1 -10.83 -17.83 18.39
C MET A 1 -10.87 -18.04 16.88
N LYS A 2 -11.90 -18.72 16.34
CA LYS A 2 -12.00 -18.93 14.87
C LYS A 2 -12.13 -17.63 14.08
N GLU A 3 -12.91 -16.66 14.57
CA GLU A 3 -13.09 -15.33 13.93
C GLU A 3 -11.79 -14.52 13.89
N ILE A 4 -11.09 -14.38 15.03
CA ILE A 4 -9.77 -13.70 15.10
C ILE A 4 -8.78 -14.33 14.12
N LEU A 5 -8.78 -15.65 13.97
CA LEU A 5 -7.90 -16.35 13.05
C LEU A 5 -8.26 -16.03 11.58
N ILE A 6 -9.55 -15.93 11.27
CA ILE A 6 -10.04 -15.57 9.93
C ILE A 6 -9.71 -14.11 9.61
N GLU A 7 -9.92 -13.18 10.55
CA GLU A 7 -9.60 -11.77 10.40
C GLU A 7 -8.10 -11.55 10.20
N THR A 8 -7.29 -12.11 11.10
CA THR A 8 -5.82 -12.02 11.02
C THR A 8 -5.30 -12.64 9.72
N GLY A 9 -5.83 -13.81 9.35
CA GLY A 9 -5.47 -14.47 8.10
C GLY A 9 -5.85 -13.65 6.87
N SER A 10 -7.07 -13.08 6.86
CA SER A 10 -7.55 -12.24 5.75
C SER A 10 -6.74 -10.96 5.62
N CYS A 11 -6.39 -10.31 6.74
CA CYS A 11 -5.54 -9.13 6.78
C CYS A 11 -4.14 -9.42 6.23
N LEU A 12 -3.50 -10.51 6.67
CA LEU A 12 -2.17 -10.90 6.17
C LEU A 12 -2.18 -11.22 4.68
N VAL A 13 -3.18 -11.96 4.21
CA VAL A 13 -3.32 -12.29 2.78
C VAL A 13 -3.55 -11.02 1.97
N ALA A 14 -4.41 -10.12 2.42
CA ALA A 14 -4.66 -8.83 1.78
C ALA A 14 -3.38 -7.96 1.74
N ALA A 15 -2.64 -7.89 2.84
CA ALA A 15 -1.39 -7.14 2.93
C ALA A 15 -0.33 -7.68 1.96
N MET A 16 -0.13 -9.00 1.92
CA MET A 16 0.82 -9.64 1.00
C MET A 16 0.45 -9.35 -0.46
N LEU A 17 -0.82 -9.54 -0.83
CA LEU A 17 -1.30 -9.29 -2.19
C LEU A 17 -1.13 -7.82 -2.58
N LEU A 18 -1.42 -6.90 -1.68
CA LEU A 18 -1.30 -5.46 -1.92
C LEU A 18 0.16 -5.04 -2.11
N MET A 19 1.09 -5.52 -1.28
CA MET A 19 2.53 -5.24 -1.43
C MET A 19 3.06 -5.76 -2.76
N ILE A 20 2.66 -6.97 -3.13
CA ILE A 20 3.02 -7.58 -4.42
C ILE A 20 2.46 -6.74 -5.56
N TRP A 21 1.17 -6.39 -5.51
CA TRP A 21 0.51 -5.59 -6.54
C TRP A 21 1.22 -4.26 -6.77
N HIS A 22 1.48 -3.51 -5.69
CA HIS A 22 2.12 -2.21 -5.74
C HIS A 22 3.51 -2.26 -6.39
N GLU A 23 4.36 -3.21 -5.97
CA GLU A 23 5.72 -3.34 -6.55
C GLU A 23 5.69 -3.90 -7.97
N VAL A 24 4.76 -4.81 -8.31
CA VAL A 24 4.60 -5.34 -9.67
C VAL A 24 4.20 -4.24 -10.64
N ILE A 25 3.25 -3.37 -10.29
CA ILE A 25 2.86 -2.25 -11.15
C ILE A 25 4.05 -1.31 -11.39
N ARG A 26 4.81 -0.99 -10.34
CA ARG A 26 6.05 -0.19 -10.48
C ARG A 26 7.06 -0.86 -11.40
N LEU A 27 7.25 -2.17 -11.27
CA LEU A 27 8.15 -2.94 -12.14
C LEU A 27 7.70 -2.93 -13.61
N ILE A 28 6.39 -3.06 -13.87
CA ILE A 28 5.84 -2.97 -15.23
C ILE A 28 6.13 -1.60 -15.82
N VAL A 29 5.86 -0.51 -15.07
CA VAL A 29 6.14 0.86 -15.54
C VAL A 29 7.63 1.08 -15.77
N TYR A 30 8.49 0.53 -14.90
CA TYR A 30 9.94 0.56 -15.09
C TYR A 30 10.35 -0.10 -16.41
N ALA A 31 9.84 -1.32 -16.67
CA ALA A 31 10.14 -2.07 -17.89
C ALA A 31 9.63 -1.34 -19.16
N CYS A 32 8.47 -0.68 -19.08
CA CYS A 32 7.97 0.15 -20.18
C CYS A 32 8.85 1.40 -20.42
N CYS A 33 9.44 1.97 -19.37
CA CYS A 33 10.30 3.16 -19.48
C CYS A 33 11.71 2.82 -19.94
N GLN A 34 12.27 1.69 -19.51
CA GLN A 34 13.58 1.21 -19.96
C GLN A 34 13.41 0.15 -21.04
N ARG A 35 13.60 0.57 -22.31
CA ARG A 35 13.61 -0.29 -23.50
C ARG A 35 14.69 -1.40 -23.51
N SER A 36 15.41 -1.63 -22.42
CA SER A 36 16.51 -2.59 -22.31
C SER A 36 16.01 -3.96 -21.81
N VAL A 37 15.96 -4.91 -22.74
CA VAL A 37 15.52 -6.31 -22.57
C VAL A 37 16.35 -7.08 -21.52
N HIS A 38 17.53 -6.59 -21.15
CA HIS A 38 18.43 -7.28 -20.22
C HIS A 38 17.95 -7.31 -18.77
N CYS A 39 17.11 -6.36 -18.33
CA CYS A 39 16.66 -6.31 -16.93
C CYS A 39 15.58 -7.37 -16.61
N PHE A 40 14.87 -7.86 -17.63
CA PHE A 40 13.81 -8.87 -17.47
C PHE A 40 14.36 -10.29 -17.26
N ARG A 41 15.63 -10.55 -17.62
CA ARG A 41 16.15 -11.91 -17.78
C ARG A 41 16.56 -12.60 -16.47
N THR A 42 16.66 -11.90 -15.34
CA THR A 42 17.20 -12.50 -14.10
C THR A 42 16.39 -12.28 -12.82
N THR A 43 15.33 -11.47 -12.79
CA THR A 43 14.77 -11.04 -11.49
C THR A 43 13.25 -10.83 -11.33
N PRO A 44 12.38 -10.72 -12.36
CA PRO A 44 11.00 -10.25 -12.13
C PRO A 44 10.03 -11.26 -11.46
N TRP A 45 10.46 -12.50 -11.19
CA TRP A 45 9.55 -13.58 -10.76
C TRP A 45 9.68 -13.99 -9.28
N LYS A 46 10.56 -13.37 -8.50
CA LYS A 46 10.67 -13.66 -7.06
C LYS A 46 9.70 -12.77 -6.27
N VAL A 47 8.41 -12.97 -6.51
CA VAL A 47 7.27 -12.26 -5.91
C VAL A 47 7.38 -12.17 -4.38
N TRP A 48 7.87 -13.24 -3.76
CA TRP A 48 8.12 -13.34 -2.31
C TRP A 48 9.11 -12.29 -1.77
N ARG A 49 9.97 -11.70 -2.60
CA ARG A 49 10.93 -10.67 -2.17
C ARG A 49 10.29 -9.30 -1.92
N TYR A 50 9.07 -9.07 -2.42
CA TYR A 50 8.36 -7.80 -2.25
C TYR A 50 7.64 -7.71 -0.90
N ILE A 51 7.39 -8.87 -0.28
CA ILE A 51 6.75 -8.96 1.04
C ILE A 51 7.78 -8.54 2.09
N ASP A 52 7.51 -7.42 2.76
CA ASP A 52 8.32 -6.96 3.88
C ASP A 52 7.76 -7.52 5.20
N PRO A 53 8.57 -8.26 6.00
CA PRO A 53 8.11 -8.72 7.31
C PRO A 53 7.74 -7.56 8.25
N ILE A 54 8.42 -6.41 8.17
CA ILE A 54 8.07 -5.23 8.95
C ILE A 54 6.73 -4.67 8.46
N GLY A 55 6.53 -4.64 7.15
CA GLY A 55 5.27 -4.24 6.54
C GLY A 55 4.09 -5.13 6.97
N LEU A 56 4.31 -6.44 7.14
CA LEU A 56 3.28 -7.35 7.64
C LEU A 56 2.94 -7.08 9.11
N ILE A 57 3.95 -6.84 9.95
CA ILE A 57 3.70 -6.47 11.36
C ILE A 57 2.88 -5.17 11.42
N LEU A 58 3.28 -4.15 10.66
CA LEU A 58 2.57 -2.87 10.62
C LEU A 58 1.15 -2.97 10.03
N SER A 59 0.93 -3.91 9.11
CA SER A 59 -0.42 -4.20 8.61
C SER A 59 -1.33 -4.77 9.70
N LEU A 60 -0.80 -5.62 10.59
CA LEU A 60 -1.56 -6.19 11.71
C LEU A 60 -1.79 -5.19 12.84
N THR A 61 -0.79 -4.38 13.17
CA THR A 61 -0.85 -3.49 14.34
C THR A 61 -1.49 -2.13 14.05
N SER A 62 -1.30 -1.61 12.85
CA SER A 62 -1.65 -0.22 12.50
C SER A 62 -2.38 -0.11 11.16
N CYS A 63 -2.71 -1.23 10.51
CA CYS A 63 -3.35 -1.26 9.18
C CYS A 63 -2.57 -0.48 8.10
N VAL A 64 -1.25 -0.40 8.22
CA VAL A 64 -0.38 0.30 7.27
C VAL A 64 0.68 -0.66 6.75
N PRO A 65 0.45 -1.29 5.59
CA PRO A 65 1.48 -2.11 4.97
C PRO A 65 2.55 -1.24 4.33
N ILE A 66 3.79 -1.71 4.40
CA ILE A 66 4.94 -1.14 3.70
C ILE A 66 5.54 -2.26 2.85
N SER A 67 5.77 -2.01 1.56
CA SER A 67 6.46 -2.94 0.68
C SER A 67 7.97 -2.78 0.81
N LYS A 68 8.71 -3.87 0.56
CA LYS A 68 10.15 -3.79 0.43
C LYS A 68 10.48 -3.12 -0.92
N PRO A 69 11.10 -1.93 -0.94
CA PRO A 69 11.30 -1.19 -2.18
C PRO A 69 12.30 -1.93 -3.07
N TYR A 70 11.91 -2.28 -4.29
CA TYR A 70 12.84 -2.89 -5.25
C TYR A 70 13.82 -1.86 -5.83
N PHE A 71 13.38 -0.61 -5.98
CA PHE A 71 14.20 0.49 -6.51
C PHE A 71 14.33 1.60 -5.48
N TYR A 72 15.56 1.86 -5.01
CA TYR A 72 15.86 2.97 -4.09
C TYR A 72 16.04 4.30 -4.83
N ARG A 73 16.55 4.26 -6.06
CA ARG A 73 16.67 5.40 -6.99
C ARG A 73 17.09 4.92 -8.38
N VAL A 74 16.34 5.29 -9.41
CA VAL A 74 16.78 5.12 -10.81
C VAL A 74 17.57 6.37 -11.22
N ARG A 75 18.60 6.21 -12.06
CA ARG A 75 19.43 7.34 -12.51
C ARG A 75 18.63 8.38 -13.31
N ASP A 76 17.60 7.94 -14.01
CA ASP A 76 16.74 8.79 -14.84
C ASP A 76 15.61 9.43 -14.01
N PRO A 77 15.55 10.78 -13.93
CA PRO A 77 14.53 11.49 -13.16
C PRO A 77 13.11 11.28 -13.70
N ILE A 78 12.94 11.11 -15.02
CA ILE A 78 11.62 10.90 -15.63
C ILE A 78 11.07 9.54 -15.19
N THR A 79 11.91 8.51 -15.23
CA THR A 79 11.56 7.18 -14.75
C THR A 79 11.20 7.20 -13.26
N ASN A 80 11.97 7.87 -12.40
CA ASN A 80 11.63 7.99 -10.97
C ASN A 80 10.25 8.61 -10.75
N ARG A 81 9.95 9.70 -11.46
CA ARG A 81 8.64 10.36 -11.37
C ARG A 81 7.50 9.43 -11.81
N ARG A 82 7.67 8.72 -12.93
CA ARG A 82 6.66 7.76 -13.42
C ARG A 82 6.44 6.61 -12.44
N LEU A 83 7.49 6.11 -11.81
CA LEU A 83 7.39 5.05 -10.81
C LEU A 83 6.62 5.50 -9.57
N GLY A 84 6.93 6.69 -9.04
CA GLY A 84 6.20 7.24 -7.89
C GLY A 84 4.72 7.47 -8.21
N VAL A 85 4.40 8.05 -9.37
CA VAL A 85 3.00 8.22 -9.80
C VAL A 85 2.30 6.87 -9.96
N ALA A 86 2.96 5.90 -10.59
CA ALA A 86 2.38 4.57 -10.82
C ALA A 86 2.08 3.85 -9.51
N GLY A 87 2.98 3.91 -8.53
CA GLY A 87 2.78 3.37 -7.19
C GLY A 87 1.53 3.96 -6.53
N LEU A 88 1.47 5.29 -6.41
CA LEU A 88 0.34 5.98 -5.77
C LEU A 88 -0.99 5.73 -6.49
N VAL A 89 -1.00 5.82 -7.83
CA VAL A 89 -2.21 5.59 -8.63
C VAL A 89 -2.68 4.13 -8.51
N SER A 90 -1.76 3.16 -8.46
CA SER A 90 -2.13 1.75 -8.28
C SER A 90 -2.83 1.48 -6.95
N LEU A 91 -2.39 2.13 -5.87
CA LEU A 91 -3.01 2.00 -4.55
C LEU A 91 -4.40 2.64 -4.53
N LEU A 92 -4.55 3.83 -5.14
CA LEU A 92 -5.85 4.49 -5.26
C LEU A 92 -6.84 3.66 -6.11
N MET A 93 -6.37 3.01 -7.16
CA MET A 93 -7.21 2.11 -7.96
C MET A 93 -7.72 0.92 -7.14
N VAL A 94 -6.85 0.29 -6.34
CA VAL A 94 -7.25 -0.81 -5.44
C VAL A 94 -8.25 -0.32 -4.39
N PHE A 95 -8.01 0.84 -3.79
CA PHE A 95 -8.93 1.44 -2.83
C PHE A 95 -10.31 1.71 -3.44
N ALA A 96 -10.36 2.45 -4.56
CA ALA A 96 -11.60 2.78 -5.24
C ALA A 96 -12.35 1.52 -5.70
N GLY A 97 -11.64 0.54 -6.27
CA GLY A 97 -12.21 -0.75 -6.65
C GLY A 97 -12.81 -1.50 -5.45
N SER A 98 -12.12 -1.50 -4.31
CA SER A 98 -12.62 -2.14 -3.09
C SER A 98 -13.89 -1.46 -2.57
N ILE A 99 -13.94 -0.14 -2.56
CA ILE A 99 -15.14 0.63 -2.19
C ILE A 99 -16.30 0.33 -3.12
N LEU A 100 -16.07 0.29 -4.44
CA LEU A 100 -17.12 -0.05 -5.42
C LEU A 100 -17.67 -1.46 -5.20
N VAL A 101 -16.78 -2.43 -4.95
CA VAL A 101 -17.18 -3.82 -4.66
C VAL A 101 -17.99 -3.90 -3.35
N LEU A 102 -17.57 -3.19 -2.31
CA LEU A 102 -18.32 -3.15 -1.04
C LEU A 102 -19.69 -2.48 -1.20
N ARG A 103 -19.76 -1.39 -1.98
CA ARG A 103 -20.99 -0.61 -2.18
C ARG A 103 -22.00 -1.31 -3.07
N PHE A 104 -21.57 -1.87 -4.20
CA PHE A 104 -22.46 -2.46 -5.20
C PHE A 104 -22.49 -3.98 -5.20
N GLY A 105 -21.36 -4.64 -4.94
CA GLY A 105 -21.22 -6.10 -5.03
C GLY A 105 -21.86 -6.87 -3.88
N TYR A 106 -21.82 -6.30 -2.67
CA TYR A 106 -22.43 -6.90 -1.48
C TYR A 106 -23.72 -6.21 -1.03
N GLY A 107 -24.33 -5.38 -1.90
CA GLY A 107 -25.67 -4.82 -1.66
C GLY A 107 -25.73 -3.60 -0.73
N GLY A 108 -24.66 -2.80 -0.66
CA GLY A 108 -24.66 -1.58 0.16
C GLY A 108 -24.72 -1.88 1.65
N VAL A 109 -23.86 -2.81 2.11
CA VAL A 109 -23.74 -3.14 3.54
C VAL A 109 -23.39 -1.86 4.30
N LYS A 110 -24.35 -1.39 5.10
CA LYS A 110 -24.19 -0.22 5.95
C LYS A 110 -23.25 -0.59 7.10
N GLY A 111 -22.01 -0.15 7.02
CA GLY A 111 -21.07 -0.15 8.15
C GLY A 111 -20.35 -1.47 8.45
N LEU A 112 -19.51 -1.40 9.48
CA LEU A 112 -18.63 -2.46 10.01
C LEU A 112 -19.37 -3.61 10.74
N ASP A 113 -20.68 -3.79 10.52
CA ASP A 113 -21.54 -4.64 11.36
C ASP A 113 -21.47 -6.16 11.05
N HIS A 114 -20.45 -6.62 10.32
CA HIS A 114 -20.29 -8.03 9.97
C HIS A 114 -19.60 -8.91 11.01
N LEU A 115 -19.59 -8.51 12.28
CA LEU A 115 -19.36 -9.48 13.38
C LEU A 115 -20.54 -10.45 13.60
N VAL A 116 -21.68 -10.29 12.90
CA VAL A 116 -22.84 -11.19 13.07
C VAL A 116 -23.41 -11.63 11.72
N ILE A 117 -22.77 -12.59 11.03
CA ILE A 117 -23.44 -13.38 9.98
C ILE A 117 -23.25 -14.87 10.29
N HIS A 118 -24.37 -15.60 10.21
CA HIS A 118 -24.54 -17.00 10.61
C HIS A 118 -23.76 -18.04 9.78
N HIS A 119 -23.08 -17.64 8.68
CA HIS A 119 -22.32 -18.54 7.79
C HIS A 119 -20.93 -17.97 7.49
N TRP A 120 -19.91 -18.56 8.12
CA TRP A 120 -18.50 -18.15 8.06
C TRP A 120 -17.93 -17.95 6.65
N TRP A 121 -18.37 -18.72 5.65
CA TRP A 121 -17.86 -18.63 4.27
C TRP A 121 -18.37 -17.39 3.50
N GLN A 122 -19.57 -16.89 3.81
CA GLN A 122 -20.13 -15.70 3.18
C GLN A 122 -19.56 -14.40 3.78
N SER A 123 -18.96 -14.46 4.97
CA SER A 123 -18.32 -13.31 5.63
C SER A 123 -16.88 -13.08 5.21
N ILE A 124 -16.15 -14.10 4.73
CA ILE A 124 -14.71 -13.98 4.43
C ILE A 124 -14.45 -12.99 3.28
N ALA A 125 -15.22 -13.07 2.20
CA ALA A 125 -15.02 -12.23 1.03
C ALA A 125 -15.24 -10.71 1.31
N PRO A 126 -16.33 -10.28 1.98
CA PRO A 126 -16.48 -8.88 2.35
C PRO A 126 -15.44 -8.42 3.39
N ILE A 127 -15.08 -9.24 4.38
CA ILE A 127 -14.00 -8.93 5.35
C ILE A 127 -12.67 -8.72 4.62
N PHE A 128 -12.33 -9.60 3.68
CA PHE A 128 -11.12 -9.48 2.87
C PHE A 128 -11.11 -8.18 2.05
N VAL A 129 -12.22 -7.81 1.41
CA VAL A 129 -12.33 -6.56 0.63
C VAL A 129 -12.26 -5.32 1.54
N GLN A 130 -12.82 -5.38 2.75
CA GLN A 130 -12.68 -4.32 3.76
C GLN A 130 -11.22 -4.12 4.15
N TYR A 131 -10.48 -5.20 4.44
CA TYR A 131 -9.04 -5.10 4.68
C TYR A 131 -8.29 -4.60 3.45
N LEU A 132 -8.65 -5.00 2.24
CA LEU A 132 -8.04 -4.49 1.01
C LEU A 132 -8.22 -2.97 0.89
N ALA A 133 -9.42 -2.44 1.18
CA ALA A 133 -9.69 -1.01 1.19
C ALA A 133 -8.87 -0.29 2.28
N MET A 134 -8.93 -0.80 3.51
CA MET A 134 -8.24 -0.23 4.67
C MET A 134 -6.72 -0.16 4.47
N LEU A 135 -6.13 -1.28 4.05
CA LEU A 135 -4.69 -1.44 3.83
C LEU A 135 -4.21 -0.65 2.60
N SER A 136 -4.97 -0.61 1.51
CA SER A 136 -4.58 0.16 0.30
C SER A 136 -4.56 1.65 0.57
N PHE A 137 -5.53 2.17 1.33
CA PHE A 137 -5.49 3.56 1.76
C PHE A 137 -4.36 3.82 2.77
N GLY A 138 -4.16 2.92 3.73
CA GLY A 138 -3.07 3.04 4.70
C GLY A 138 -1.70 3.10 4.03
N MET A 139 -1.45 2.21 3.07
CA MET A 139 -0.24 2.18 2.25
C MET A 139 -0.13 3.41 1.34
N PHE A 140 -1.23 3.93 0.82
CA PHE A 140 -1.25 5.17 0.03
C PHE A 140 -0.79 6.35 0.87
N VAL A 141 -1.37 6.54 2.06
CA VAL A 141 -0.99 7.63 2.98
C VAL A 141 0.47 7.49 3.42
N ALA A 142 0.91 6.27 3.76
CA ALA A 142 2.30 6.02 4.10
C ALA A 142 3.26 6.42 2.97
N ASN A 143 2.91 6.10 1.71
CA ASN A 143 3.73 6.44 0.55
C ASN A 143 3.74 7.94 0.19
N LEU A 144 2.87 8.76 0.79
CA LEU A 144 2.92 10.23 0.67
C LEU A 144 3.98 10.88 1.58
N PHE A 145 4.50 10.16 2.58
CA PHE A 145 5.60 10.68 3.39
C PHE A 145 6.87 10.82 2.54
N PRO A 146 7.60 11.95 2.65
CA PRO A 146 8.81 12.18 1.86
C PRO A 146 10.00 11.40 2.44
N VAL A 147 9.92 10.08 2.39
CA VAL A 147 10.99 9.13 2.73
C VAL A 147 11.57 8.60 1.42
N SER A 148 12.90 8.45 1.35
CA SER A 148 13.61 8.06 0.12
C SER A 148 13.11 6.77 -0.54
N THR A 149 12.63 5.82 0.25
CA THR A 149 12.11 4.52 -0.21
C THR A 149 10.68 4.57 -0.71
N PHE A 150 9.92 5.62 -0.36
CA PHE A 150 8.49 5.72 -0.68
C PHE A 150 8.26 6.43 -2.01
N ASP A 151 7.04 6.27 -2.54
CA ASP A 151 6.68 6.84 -3.84
C ASP A 151 6.86 8.37 -3.88
N MET A 152 6.54 9.08 -2.79
CA MET A 152 6.80 10.53 -2.70
C MET A 152 8.30 10.86 -2.75
N GLY A 153 9.17 10.03 -2.16
CA GLY A 153 10.61 10.18 -2.26
C GLY A 153 11.10 10.06 -3.72
N LEU A 154 10.52 9.14 -4.49
CA LEU A 154 10.80 8.98 -5.92
C LEU A 154 10.27 10.15 -6.75
N LEU A 155 9.10 10.69 -6.40
CA LEU A 155 8.57 11.90 -7.03
C LEU A 155 9.51 13.09 -6.82
N ILE A 156 9.95 13.34 -5.58
CA ILE A 156 10.89 14.41 -5.24
C ILE A 156 12.23 14.21 -5.97
N ALA A 157 12.72 12.96 -6.01
CA ALA A 157 13.94 12.60 -6.77
C ALA A 157 13.80 12.87 -8.26
N GLY A 158 12.60 12.67 -8.83
CA GLY A 158 12.30 12.89 -10.23
C GLY A 158 12.06 14.36 -10.60
N THR A 159 11.59 15.19 -9.66
CA THR A 159 11.35 16.62 -9.91
C THR A 159 12.60 17.48 -9.69
N SER A 160 13.36 17.22 -8.61
CA SER A 160 14.51 18.05 -8.26
C SER A 160 15.57 17.27 -7.49
N PRO A 161 16.79 17.08 -8.04
CA PRO A 161 17.88 16.44 -7.32
C PRO A 161 18.30 17.19 -6.04
N THR A 162 18.23 18.52 -6.06
CA THR A 162 18.51 19.38 -4.89
C THR A 162 17.46 19.21 -3.79
N GLY A 163 16.18 19.14 -4.16
CA GLY A 163 15.09 18.85 -3.22
C GLY A 163 15.22 17.48 -2.58
N TYR A 164 15.65 16.47 -3.35
CA TYR A 164 15.93 15.13 -2.81
C TYR A 164 17.08 15.12 -1.81
N LEU A 165 18.16 15.87 -2.06
CA LEU A 165 19.24 16.03 -1.09
C LEU A 165 18.76 16.76 0.18
N GLY A 166 17.90 17.77 0.03
CA GLY A 166 17.24 18.44 1.16
C GLY A 166 16.43 17.47 2.00
N MET A 167 15.62 16.62 1.35
CA MET A 167 14.83 15.57 2.00
C MET A 167 15.73 14.59 2.79
N LEU A 168 16.86 14.15 2.20
CA LEU A 168 17.80 13.27 2.90
C LEU A 168 18.41 13.91 4.16
N LYS A 169 18.60 15.23 4.19
CA LYS A 169 19.12 15.94 5.39
C LYS A 169 18.13 15.93 6.55
N VAL A 170 16.83 15.90 6.26
CA VAL A 170 15.74 15.88 7.27
C VAL A 170 15.08 14.50 7.42
N ASP A 171 15.63 13.46 6.80
CA ASP A 171 15.08 12.10 6.75
C ASP A 171 14.77 11.54 8.15
N GLY A 172 15.65 11.81 9.13
CA GLY A 172 15.43 11.41 10.52
C GLY A 172 14.18 12.03 11.13
N THR A 173 13.95 13.33 10.90
CA THR A 173 12.76 14.04 11.39
C THR A 173 11.49 13.52 10.72
N VAL A 174 11.52 13.30 9.40
CA VAL A 174 10.37 12.76 8.66
C VAL A 174 10.01 11.36 9.15
N LYS A 175 11.00 10.48 9.34
CA LYS A 175 10.78 9.13 9.89
C LYS A 175 10.24 9.17 11.31
N LEU A 176 10.71 10.10 12.15
CA LEU A 176 10.18 10.29 13.49
C LEU A 176 8.70 10.68 13.44
N ILE A 177 8.33 11.65 12.59
CA ILE A 177 6.93 12.05 12.40
C ILE A 177 6.11 10.87 11.91
N PHE A 178 6.60 10.10 10.93
CA PHE A 178 5.93 8.91 10.44
C PHE A 178 5.66 7.89 11.55
N VAL A 179 6.67 7.58 12.38
CA VAL A 179 6.52 6.68 13.53
C VAL A 179 5.50 7.21 14.54
N LEU A 180 5.49 8.51 14.84
CA LEU A 180 4.50 9.12 15.71
C LEU A 180 3.08 8.99 15.15
N VAL A 181 2.91 9.22 13.85
CA VAL A 181 1.62 9.08 13.16
C VAL A 181 1.11 7.64 13.21
N LEU A 182 2.00 6.65 13.08
CA LEU A 182 1.67 5.23 13.26
C LEU A 182 1.32 4.91 14.72
N LEU A 183 2.08 5.44 15.69
CA LEU A 183 1.87 5.19 17.12
C LEU A 183 0.53 5.75 17.61
N PHE A 184 0.13 6.91 17.12
CA PHE A 184 -1.18 7.51 17.41
C PHE A 184 -2.33 6.95 16.55
N ASP A 185 -2.04 5.95 15.71
CA ASP A 185 -3.01 5.26 14.84
C ASP A 185 -3.83 6.19 13.94
N LEU A 186 -3.26 7.35 13.58
CA LEU A 186 -3.96 8.41 12.86
C LEU A 186 -4.36 7.98 11.44
N ILE A 187 -3.55 7.12 10.81
CA ILE A 187 -3.82 6.62 9.45
C ILE A 187 -5.00 5.65 9.49
N HIS A 188 -5.02 4.72 10.44
CA HIS A 188 -6.12 3.77 10.58
C HIS A 188 -7.43 4.47 10.94
N TYR A 189 -7.38 5.40 11.89
CA TYR A 189 -8.53 6.23 12.25
C TYR A 189 -9.04 7.04 11.04
N GLY A 190 -8.13 7.66 10.27
CA GLY A 190 -8.48 8.42 9.08
C GLY A 190 -9.15 7.56 8.00
N ALA A 191 -8.60 6.39 7.67
CA ALA A 191 -9.21 5.55 6.63
C ALA A 191 -10.52 4.92 7.06
N SER A 192 -10.64 4.46 8.31
CA SER A 192 -11.90 3.87 8.80
C SER A 192 -13.05 4.89 8.70
N ARG A 193 -12.80 6.16 9.06
CA ARG A 193 -13.76 7.26 8.88
C ARG A 193 -14.07 7.54 7.41
N LEU A 194 -13.06 7.52 6.54
CA LEU A 194 -13.25 7.74 5.11
C LEU A 194 -14.08 6.62 4.47
N ILE A 195 -13.77 5.35 4.77
CA ILE A 195 -14.51 4.19 4.27
C ILE A 195 -15.97 4.25 4.72
N LEU A 196 -16.22 4.59 5.99
CA LEU A 196 -17.57 4.75 6.52
C LEU A 196 -18.37 5.87 5.86
N LEU A 197 -17.70 6.94 5.40
CA LEU A 197 -18.34 8.03 4.67
C LEU A 197 -18.65 7.67 3.21
N LEU A 198 -17.88 6.77 2.59
CA LEU A 198 -17.99 6.41 1.18
C LEU A 198 -18.97 5.25 0.89
N LEU A 199 -19.28 4.45 1.92
CA LEU A 199 -20.26 3.35 1.88
C LEU A 199 -21.66 3.84 2.23
#